data_AF-A0A2D7RNP5-F1
#
_entry.id   AF-A0A2D7RNP5-F1
#
_cell.length_a   1.000
_cell.length_b   1.000
_cell.length_c   1.000
_cell.angle_alpha   90.00
_cell.angle_beta   90.00
_cell.angle_gamma   90.00
#
_symmetry.space_group_name_H-M   'P 1'
#
loop_
_entity.id
_entity.type
_entity.pdbx_description
1 polymer ?
#
loop_
_entity_poly.entity_id
_entity_poly.type
_entity_poly.pdbx_seq_one_letter_code
_entity_poly.pdbx_strand_id
1 'polypeptide(L)'
;MSLVKILNLLVFLLIIASLYNLYFGFDNKRNFAALQIENQELLSRNQTLSEKNNSIESDIKSMQKSDAHAERFAREELNLIYEDEQYLNFKENDSNEPQS
;
A
#
# COMPACT_ATOMS: atom_id res chain seq x y z
N MET A 1 -51.70 -33.17 -28.95
CA MET A 1 -51.74 -31.95 -28.11
C MET A 1 -50.84 -32.02 -26.86
N SER A 2 -50.74 -33.15 -26.15
CA SER A 2 -49.93 -33.24 -24.91
C SER A 2 -48.41 -33.11 -25.14
N LEU A 3 -47.89 -33.72 -26.22
CA LEU A 3 -46.46 -33.71 -26.54
C LEU A 3 -45.90 -32.29 -26.78
N VAL A 4 -46.67 -31.45 -27.47
CA VAL A 4 -46.31 -30.05 -27.74
C VAL A 4 -46.28 -29.24 -26.43
N LYS A 5 -47.19 -29.52 -25.49
CA LYS A 5 -47.21 -28.87 -24.17
C LYS A 5 -45.98 -29.27 -23.33
N ILE A 6 -45.58 -30.54 -23.38
CA ILE A 6 -44.38 -31.04 -22.69
C ILE A 6 -43.11 -30.44 -23.29
N LEU A 7 -43.03 -30.36 -24.62
CA LEU A 7 -41.88 -29.75 -25.31
C LEU A 7 -41.76 -28.26 -24.96
N ASN A 8 -42.87 -27.51 -24.98
CA ASN A 8 -42.86 -26.11 -24.56
C ASN A 8 -42.46 -25.93 -23.10
N LEU A 9 -42.88 -26.83 -22.19
CA LEU A 9 -42.49 -26.80 -20.79
C LEU A 9 -40.97 -27.02 -20.63
N LEU A 10 -40.40 -27.96 -21.39
CA LEU A 10 -38.96 -28.25 -21.37
C LEU A 10 -38.15 -27.06 -21.88
N VAL A 11 -38.58 -26.45 -22.99
CA VAL A 11 -37.95 -25.24 -23.54
C VAL A 11 -38.04 -24.08 -22.53
N PHE A 12 -39.19 -23.91 -21.88
CA PHE A 12 -39.38 -22.88 -20.86
C PHE A 12 -38.44 -23.08 -19.66
N LEU A 13 -38.28 -24.31 -19.19
CA LEU A 13 -37.32 -24.66 -18.13
C LEU A 13 -35.88 -24.37 -18.54
N LEU A 14 -35.48 -24.68 -19.78
CA LEU A 14 -34.15 -24.35 -20.29
C LEU A 14 -33.89 -22.84 -20.33
N ILE A 15 -34.89 -22.04 -20.72
CA ILE A 15 -34.79 -20.58 -20.72
C ILE A 15 -34.58 -20.07 -19.29
N ILE A 16 -35.37 -20.56 -18.33
CA ILE A 16 -35.21 -20.16 -16.91
C ILE A 16 -33.84 -20.56 -16.37
N ALA A 17 -33.37 -21.77 -16.66
CA ALA A 17 -32.06 -22.25 -16.21
C ALA A 17 -30.90 -21.41 -16.79
N SER A 18 -31.02 -20.99 -18.05
CA SER A 18 -30.06 -20.11 -18.71
C SER A 18 -30.07 -18.70 -18.10
N LEU A 19 -31.26 -18.13 -17.85
CA LEU A 19 -31.39 -16.83 -17.19
C LEU A 19 -30.86 -16.86 -15.76
N TYR A 20 -31.10 -17.93 -15.01
CA TYR A 20 -30.56 -18.07 -13.65
C TYR A 20 -29.03 -18.08 -13.66
N ASN A 21 -28.39 -18.78 -14.59
CA ASN A 21 -26.94 -18.72 -14.76
C ASN A 21 -26.44 -17.32 -15.15
N LEU A 22 -27.18 -16.59 -15.98
CA LEU A 22 -26.79 -15.25 -16.42
C LEU A 22 -26.84 -14.21 -15.28
N TYR A 23 -27.84 -14.30 -14.41
CA TYR A 23 -28.06 -13.31 -13.34
C TYR A 23 -27.49 -13.72 -11.98
N PHE A 24 -27.46 -15.01 -11.66
CA PHE A 24 -27.01 -15.58 -10.38
C PHE A 24 -25.79 -16.52 -10.52
N GLY A 25 -25.25 -16.71 -11.72
CA GLY A 25 -24.01 -17.46 -11.93
C GLY A 25 -22.78 -16.75 -11.34
N PHE A 26 -21.66 -17.47 -11.33
CA PHE A 26 -20.40 -17.02 -10.73
C PHE A 26 -19.84 -15.75 -11.40
N ASP A 27 -20.01 -15.63 -12.72
CA ASP A 27 -19.61 -14.48 -13.53
C ASP A 27 -20.74 -13.45 -13.72
N ASN A 28 -21.57 -13.27 -12.70
CA ASN A 28 -22.66 -12.30 -12.77
C ASN A 28 -22.11 -10.86 -12.77
N LYS A 29 -22.93 -9.93 -13.29
CA LYS A 29 -22.60 -8.48 -13.35
C LYS A 29 -22.24 -7.86 -11.99
N ARG A 30 -22.71 -8.43 -10.88
CA ARG A 30 -22.39 -7.91 -9.54
C ARG A 30 -20.96 -8.27 -9.13
N ASN A 31 -20.53 -9.50 -9.41
CA ASN A 31 -19.14 -9.94 -9.20
C ASN A 31 -18.17 -9.12 -10.05
N PHE A 32 -18.53 -8.86 -11.31
CA PHE A 32 -17.75 -7.98 -12.18
C PHE A 32 -17.62 -6.56 -11.62
N ALA A 33 -18.71 -5.97 -11.11
CA ALA A 33 -18.66 -4.64 -10.50
C ALA A 33 -17.81 -4.61 -9.21
N ALA A 34 -17.90 -5.64 -8.37
CA ALA A 34 -17.07 -5.77 -7.18
C ALA A 34 -15.58 -5.91 -7.54
N LEU A 35 -15.26 -6.77 -8.52
CA LEU A 35 -13.90 -6.93 -9.05
C LEU A 35 -13.36 -5.64 -9.68
N GLN A 36 -14.21 -4.86 -10.36
CA GLN A 36 -13.83 -3.57 -10.93
C GLN A 36 -13.43 -2.58 -9.82
N ILE A 37 -14.20 -2.52 -8.73
CA ILE A 37 -13.91 -1.67 -7.57
C ILE A 37 -12.61 -2.11 -6.89
N GLU A 38 -12.45 -3.40 -6.64
CA GLU A 38 -11.23 -3.96 -6.06
C GLU A 38 -10.00 -3.67 -6.93
N ASN A 39 -10.13 -3.81 -8.25
CA ASN A 39 -9.04 -3.50 -9.17
C ASN A 39 -8.66 -2.00 -9.13
N GLN A 40 -9.64 -1.11 -9.07
CA GLN A 40 -9.39 0.33 -8.92
C GLN A 40 -8.69 0.66 -7.60
N GLU A 41 -9.11 0.04 -6.51
CA GLU A 41 -8.46 0.21 -5.21
C GLU A 41 -7.01 -0.29 -5.22
N LEU A 42 -6.76 -1.45 -5.83
CA LEU A 42 -5.42 -2.01 -5.99
C LEU A 42 -4.52 -1.11 -6.84
N LEU A 43 -5.03 -0.55 -7.94
CA LEU A 43 -4.30 0.40 -8.78
C LEU A 43 -3.91 1.66 -7.99
N SER A 44 -4.86 2.22 -7.24
CA SER A 44 -4.59 3.39 -6.40
C SER A 44 -3.51 3.11 -5.35
N ARG A 45 -3.60 1.98 -4.65
CA ARG A 45 -2.59 1.55 -3.67
C ARG A 45 -1.22 1.34 -4.33
N ASN A 46 -1.20 0.73 -5.51
CA ASN A 46 0.05 0.49 -6.24
C ASN A 46 0.72 1.81 -6.64
N GLN A 47 -0.07 2.79 -7.10
CA GLN A 47 0.44 4.11 -7.42
C GLN A 47 1.04 4.80 -6.19
N THR A 48 0.34 4.80 -5.06
CA THR A 48 0.87 5.39 -3.80
C THR A 48 2.16 4.71 -3.35
N LEU A 49 2.25 3.39 -3.45
CA LEU A 49 3.47 2.64 -3.11
C LEU A 49 4.62 2.97 -4.06
N SER A 50 4.33 3.11 -5.36
CA SER A 50 5.33 3.51 -6.35
C SER A 50 5.87 4.92 -6.09
N GLU A 51 5.00 5.88 -5.78
CA GLU A 51 5.40 7.24 -5.42
C GLU A 51 6.29 7.25 -4.16
N LYS A 52 5.90 6.48 -3.12
CA LYS A 52 6.70 6.33 -1.91
C LYS A 52 8.06 5.71 -2.18
N ASN A 53 8.11 4.65 -2.98
CA ASN A 53 9.37 4.01 -3.36
C ASN A 53 10.28 4.98 -4.13
N ASN A 54 9.74 5.76 -5.05
CA ASN A 54 10.51 6.76 -5.81
C ASN A 54 11.09 7.84 -4.88
N SER A 55 10.32 8.30 -3.88
CA SER A 55 10.81 9.26 -2.88
C SER A 55 11.97 8.67 -2.08
N ILE A 56 11.78 7.47 -1.52
CA ILE A 56 12.81 6.79 -0.73
C ILE A 56 14.07 6.54 -1.56
N GLU A 57 13.92 6.12 -2.82
CA GLU A 57 15.05 5.89 -3.72
C GLU A 57 15.81 7.19 -4.01
N SER A 58 15.10 8.31 -4.18
CA SER A 58 15.73 9.63 -4.31
C SER A 58 16.50 10.03 -3.05
N ASP A 59 15.92 9.80 -1.87
CA ASP A 59 16.55 10.12 -0.60
C ASP A 59 17.83 9.28 -0.41
N ILE A 60 17.77 7.98 -0.65
CA ILE A 60 18.93 7.08 -0.62
C ILE A 60 20.01 7.53 -1.61
N LYS A 61 19.63 7.84 -2.86
CA LYS A 61 20.59 8.34 -3.86
C LYS A 61 21.22 9.67 -3.43
N SER A 62 20.46 10.55 -2.79
CA SER A 62 20.98 11.83 -2.29
C SER A 62 21.98 11.63 -1.15
N MET A 63 21.71 10.69 -0.25
CA MET A 63 22.60 10.28 0.83
C MET A 63 23.89 9.66 0.30
N GLN A 64 23.79 8.80 -0.72
CA GLN A 64 24.94 8.12 -1.31
C GLN A 64 25.85 9.04 -2.15
N LYS A 65 25.32 10.17 -2.65
CA LYS A 65 26.03 11.02 -3.60
C LYS A 65 26.93 12.08 -2.94
N SER A 66 26.77 12.31 -1.64
CA SER A 66 27.53 13.34 -0.92
C SER A 66 27.91 12.85 0.47
N ASP A 67 29.21 12.71 0.72
CA ASP A 67 29.75 12.33 2.04
C ASP A 67 29.22 13.26 3.15
N ALA A 68 28.98 14.54 2.85
CA ALA A 68 28.40 15.49 3.79
C ALA A 68 26.93 15.19 4.16
N HIS A 69 26.15 14.59 3.25
CA HIS A 69 24.79 14.14 3.55
C HIS A 69 24.79 12.81 4.32
N ALA A 70 25.71 11.91 4.01
CA ALA A 70 25.92 10.70 4.80
C ALA A 70 26.35 11.02 6.24
N GLU A 71 27.24 12.00 6.41
CA GLU A 71 27.66 12.48 7.74
C GLU A 71 26.50 13.12 8.51
N ARG A 72 25.75 14.04 7.88
CA ARG A 72 24.57 14.65 8.53
C ARG A 72 23.55 13.61 8.97
N PHE A 73 23.26 12.61 8.14
CA PHE A 73 22.34 11.54 8.51
C PHE A 73 22.85 10.70 9.69
N ALA A 74 24.13 10.32 9.67
CA ALA A 74 24.74 9.57 10.77
C ALA A 74 24.65 10.34 12.10
N ARG A 75 24.86 11.66 12.06
CA ARG A 75 24.79 12.52 13.25
C ARG A 75 23.37 12.82 13.71
N GLU A 76 22.47 13.18 12.80
CA GLU A 76 21.11 13.66 13.13
C GLU A 76 20.12 12.51 13.40
N GLU A 77 20.16 11.43 12.62
CA GLU A 77 19.16 10.34 12.71
C GLU A 77 19.67 9.16 13.55
N LEU A 78 20.96 8.86 13.48
CA LEU A 78 21.56 7.72 14.15
C LEU A 78 22.34 8.10 15.44
N ASN A 79 22.48 9.39 15.74
CA ASN A 79 23.30 9.91 16.85
C ASN A 79 24.73 9.32 16.90
N LEU A 80 25.29 9.04 15.73
CA LEU A 80 26.65 8.51 15.60
C LEU A 80 27.66 9.66 15.59
N ILE A 81 28.80 9.42 16.21
CA ILE A 81 29.99 10.27 16.18
C ILE A 81 31.18 9.43 15.70
N TYR A 82 32.23 10.07 15.16
CA TYR A 82 33.43 9.34 14.77
C TYR A 82 34.15 8.75 16.01
N GLU A 83 34.82 7.61 15.86
CA GLU A 83 35.51 6.95 16.99
C GLU A 83 36.56 7.85 17.66
N ASP A 84 37.17 8.77 16.89
CA ASP A 84 38.22 9.67 17.36
C ASP A 84 37.68 11.06 17.80
N GLU A 85 36.36 11.28 17.72
CA GLU A 85 35.74 12.58 17.96
C GLU A 85 35.36 12.76 19.44
N GLN A 86 35.85 13.83 20.06
CA GLN A 86 35.55 14.13 21.47
C GLN A 86 34.28 14.97 21.58
N TYR A 87 33.22 14.37 22.13
CA TYR A 87 31.96 15.07 22.40
C TYR A 87 32.04 15.87 23.70
N LEU A 88 31.83 17.18 23.62
CA LEU A 88 31.74 18.07 24.78
C LEU A 88 30.28 18.25 25.19
N ASN A 89 29.87 17.60 26.29
CA ASN A 89 28.56 17.84 26.89
C ASN A 89 28.67 18.96 27.94
N PHE A 90 28.16 20.14 27.62
CA PHE A 90 28.08 21.22 28.59
C PHE A 90 26.87 20.97 29.49
N LYS A 91 27.11 20.54 30.73
CA LYS A 91 26.08 20.62 31.77
C LYS A 91 25.74 22.08 31.98
N GLU A 92 24.49 22.43 31.76
CA GLU A 92 23.95 23.72 32.17
C GLU A 92 24.07 23.78 33.69
N ASN A 93 25.01 24.60 34.18
CA ASN A 93 25.25 24.73 35.60
C ASN A 93 24.12 25.59 36.15
N ASP A 94 23.16 24.96 36.82
CA ASP A 94 22.14 25.69 37.56
C ASP A 94 22.87 26.55 38.59
N SER A 95 22.73 27.87 38.49
CA SER A 95 23.51 28.90 39.19
C SER A 95 23.38 28.88 40.73
N ASN A 96 22.82 27.82 41.32
CA ASN A 96 22.35 27.74 42.69
C ASN A 96 22.85 26.50 43.48
N GLU A 97 23.82 25.72 42.99
CA GLU A 97 24.47 24.71 43.85
C GLU A 97 25.66 25.28 44.63
N PRO A 98 25.67 25.20 45.98
CA PRO A 98 26.78 25.69 46.78
C PRO A 98 27.97 24.73 46.65
N GLN A 99 29.10 25.26 46.19
CA GLN A 99 30.38 24.56 46.11
C GLN A 99 30.81 24.12 47.52
N SER A 100 31.08 22.82 47.69
CA SER A 100 31.68 22.23 48.89
C SER A 100 33.18 22.01 48.71
#